data_AF-A0A7W5DYQ3-F1
#
_entry.id   AF-A0A7W5DYQ3-F1
#
_cell.length_a   1.000
_cell.length_b   1.000
_cell.length_c   1.000
_cell.angle_alpha   90.00
_cell.angle_beta   90.00
_cell.angle_gamma   90.00
#
_symmetry.space_group_name_H-M   'P 1'
#
loop_
_entity.id
_entity.type
_entity.pdbx_description
1 polymer ?
#
loop_
_entity_poly.entity_id
_entity_poly.type
_entity_poly.pdbx_seq_one_letter_code
_entity_poly.pdbx_strand_id
1 'polypeptide(L)'
;MGKTGSNPFAVSVSAPLEKGIFADHAVLKRHGFLFRVVEFDHPLDGTLTYSGWWFRQTVEINGQSCWFQISWLKIHSRFEFVLPDTIEIDPGWGDSSDRSMAVEIDFSRGLLIRRFRIWLAGQILYDEIR
;
A
#
# COMPACT_ATOMS: atom_id res chain seq x y z
N MET A 1 -35.04 -22.97 23.14
CA MET A 1 -33.71 -23.60 23.24
C MET A 1 -33.17 -23.78 21.83
N GLY A 2 -32.58 -22.73 21.24
CA GLY A 2 -32.10 -22.75 19.85
C GLY A 2 -30.57 -22.77 19.85
N LYS A 3 -29.97 -23.84 19.31
CA LYS A 3 -28.53 -23.94 19.10
C LYS A 3 -28.10 -22.90 18.07
N THR A 4 -27.39 -21.87 18.49
CA THR A 4 -26.60 -21.00 17.62
C THR A 4 -25.46 -21.83 17.06
N GLY A 5 -25.59 -22.28 15.80
CA GLY A 5 -24.51 -22.91 15.07
C GLY A 5 -23.36 -21.93 14.91
N SER A 6 -22.27 -22.16 15.65
CA SER A 6 -21.00 -21.46 15.42
C SER A 6 -20.54 -21.80 14.01
N ASN A 7 -20.47 -20.80 13.13
CA ASN A 7 -19.91 -20.96 11.80
C ASN A 7 -18.41 -21.26 11.96
N PRO A 8 -17.92 -22.46 11.59
CA PRO A 8 -16.50 -22.81 11.74
C PRO A 8 -15.59 -22.03 10.79
N PHE A 9 -16.15 -21.32 9.81
CA PHE A 9 -15.45 -20.42 8.89
C PHE A 9 -15.65 -18.94 9.23
N ALA A 10 -16.19 -18.62 10.40
CA ALA A 10 -16.25 -17.23 10.86
C ALA A 10 -14.82 -16.70 11.01
N VAL A 11 -14.44 -15.75 10.15
CA VAL A 11 -13.14 -15.09 10.20
C VAL A 11 -13.02 -14.41 11.55
N SER A 12 -12.09 -14.88 12.37
CA SER A 12 -11.78 -14.26 13.65
C SER A 12 -11.23 -12.87 13.38
N VAL A 13 -11.99 -11.83 13.73
CA VAL A 13 -11.63 -10.41 13.56
C VAL A 13 -10.37 -10.02 14.34
N SER A 14 -9.84 -10.93 15.17
CA SER A 14 -8.70 -10.73 16.06
C SER A 14 -7.59 -11.78 15.86
N ALA A 15 -7.35 -12.21 14.62
CA ALA A 15 -6.09 -12.89 14.34
C ALA A 15 -4.94 -11.86 14.48
N PRO A 16 -3.86 -12.15 15.22
CA PRO A 16 -2.69 -11.30 15.20
C PRO A 16 -2.19 -11.20 13.76
N LEU A 17 -1.91 -9.98 13.31
CA LEU A 17 -1.22 -9.74 12.05
C LEU A 17 0.12 -10.48 12.10
N GLU A 18 0.24 -11.56 11.32
CA GLU A 18 1.50 -12.28 11.20
C GLU A 18 2.48 -11.42 10.41
N LYS A 19 3.69 -11.27 10.94
CA LYS A 19 4.75 -10.53 10.27
C LYS A 19 5.08 -11.24 8.96
N GLY A 20 5.07 -10.49 7.87
CA GLY A 20 5.29 -11.04 6.55
C GLY A 20 5.36 -9.95 5.49
N ILE A 21 5.99 -10.27 4.38
CA ILE A 21 6.02 -9.44 3.19
C ILE A 21 5.56 -10.33 2.04
N PHE A 22 4.51 -9.92 1.35
CA PHE A 22 4.13 -10.43 0.05
C PHE A 22 4.58 -9.40 -0.99
N ALA A 23 5.56 -9.76 -1.80
CA ALA A 23 6.23 -8.84 -2.70
C ALA A 23 6.96 -9.61 -3.81
N ASP A 24 6.21 -10.37 -4.61
CA ASP A 24 6.78 -11.20 -5.68
C ASP A 24 7.61 -10.39 -6.69
N HIS A 25 7.28 -9.10 -6.82
CA HIS A 25 7.91 -8.15 -7.74
C HIS A 25 8.28 -6.81 -7.09
N ALA A 26 8.52 -6.83 -5.78
CA ALA A 26 8.80 -5.63 -5.02
C ALA A 26 9.74 -5.90 -3.85
N VAL A 27 10.55 -4.91 -3.47
CA VAL A 27 11.48 -5.03 -2.35
C VAL A 27 11.43 -3.77 -1.49
N LEU A 28 11.27 -3.97 -0.18
CA LEU A 28 11.40 -2.87 0.78
C LEU A 28 12.87 -2.45 0.93
N LYS A 29 13.21 -1.26 0.43
CA LYS A 29 14.57 -0.73 0.54
C LYS A 29 14.81 0.02 1.85
N ARG A 30 13.84 0.84 2.26
CA ARG A 30 13.94 1.65 3.48
C ARG A 30 12.59 1.79 4.16
N HIS A 31 12.62 1.91 5.48
CA HIS A 31 11.44 2.13 6.28
C HIS A 31 11.77 3.01 7.48
N GLY A 32 10.74 3.66 8.01
CA GLY A 32 10.84 4.44 9.23
C GLY A 32 9.45 4.81 9.76
N PHE A 33 9.44 5.72 10.73
CA PHE A 33 8.20 6.38 11.15
C PHE A 33 7.60 7.15 9.96
N LEU A 34 6.35 6.85 9.61
CA LEU A 34 5.63 7.46 8.49
C LEU A 34 6.41 7.52 7.17
N PHE A 35 7.26 6.52 6.92
CA PHE A 35 8.16 6.54 5.75
C PHE A 35 8.37 5.14 5.19
N ARG A 36 8.27 4.99 3.87
CA ARG A 36 8.55 3.75 3.13
C ARG A 36 9.22 4.07 1.80
N VAL A 37 10.17 3.23 1.42
CA VAL A 37 10.77 3.18 0.09
C VAL A 37 10.67 1.75 -0.41
N VAL A 38 9.86 1.54 -1.44
CA VAL A 38 9.61 0.25 -2.06
C VAL A 38 10.11 0.32 -3.50
N GLU A 39 11.01 -0.57 -3.87
CA GLU A 39 11.45 -0.74 -5.26
C GLU A 39 10.58 -1.81 -5.92
N PHE A 40 10.20 -1.60 -7.18
CA PHE A 40 9.47 -2.51 -8.03
C PHE A 40 10.38 -2.94 -9.18
N ASP A 41 10.32 -4.22 -9.54
CA ASP A 41 10.98 -4.80 -10.73
C ASP A 41 9.97 -5.26 -11.79
N HIS A 42 8.71 -5.47 -11.41
CA HIS A 42 7.58 -5.78 -12.29
C HIS A 42 6.28 -5.42 -11.55
N PRO A 43 5.19 -5.02 -12.23
CA PRO A 43 5.03 -4.79 -13.67
C PRO A 43 5.52 -3.41 -14.13
N LEU A 44 6.04 -2.59 -13.23
CA LEU A 44 6.67 -1.32 -13.56
C LEU A 44 8.02 -1.23 -12.87
N ASP A 45 9.00 -0.69 -13.56
CA ASP A 45 10.31 -0.44 -12.99
C ASP A 45 10.29 0.89 -12.23
N GLY A 46 10.61 0.84 -10.95
CA GLY A 46 10.84 2.07 -10.23
C GLY A 46 10.84 2.00 -8.72
N THR A 47 10.96 3.16 -8.11
CA THR A 47 10.95 3.30 -6.66
C THR A 47 9.79 4.17 -6.20
N LEU A 48 8.86 3.59 -5.45
CA LEU A 48 7.85 4.32 -4.71
C LEU A 48 8.42 4.81 -3.38
N THR A 49 8.35 6.11 -3.16
CA THR A 49 8.65 6.75 -1.88
C THR A 49 7.39 7.32 -1.26
N TYR A 50 7.01 6.81 -0.09
CA TYR A 50 5.98 7.38 0.76
C TYR A 50 6.61 8.14 1.93
N SER A 51 6.14 9.36 2.16
CA SER A 51 6.47 10.18 3.33
C SER A 51 5.20 10.80 3.89
N GLY A 52 4.97 10.67 5.20
CA GLY A 52 3.88 11.31 5.93
C GLY A 52 4.34 12.39 6.92
N TRP A 53 5.57 12.89 6.77
CA TRP A 53 6.17 13.88 7.68
C TRP A 53 5.41 15.20 7.65
N TRP A 54 5.34 15.87 8.81
CA TRP A 54 4.65 17.17 8.99
C TRP A 54 3.20 17.18 8.49
N PHE A 55 2.51 16.03 8.57
CA PHE A 55 1.14 15.87 8.08
C PHE A 55 0.97 16.13 6.57
N ARG A 56 2.09 16.07 5.83
CA ARG A 56 2.14 16.06 4.38
C ARG A 56 2.43 14.64 3.93
N GLN A 57 1.45 14.01 3.27
CA GLN A 57 1.62 12.72 2.64
C GLN A 57 2.02 12.92 1.18
N THR A 58 3.10 12.27 0.75
CA THR A 58 3.53 12.26 -0.65
C THR A 58 3.75 10.85 -1.13
N VAL A 59 3.51 10.65 -2.42
CA VAL A 59 3.97 9.49 -3.16
C VAL A 59 4.69 9.96 -4.41
N GLU A 60 5.94 9.52 -4.52
CA GLU A 60 6.79 9.74 -5.68
C GLU A 60 7.16 8.39 -6.28
N ILE A 61 7.16 8.30 -7.61
CA ILE A 61 7.67 7.13 -8.34
C ILE A 61 8.77 7.62 -9.26
N ASN A 62 9.96 7.05 -9.13
CA ASN A 62 11.16 7.48 -9.89
C ASN A 62 11.47 8.98 -9.72
N GLY A 63 11.17 9.53 -8.53
CA GLY A 63 11.33 10.96 -8.22
C GLY A 63 10.26 11.87 -8.83
N GLN A 64 9.32 11.34 -9.61
CA GLN A 64 8.16 12.07 -10.11
C GLN A 64 7.04 12.05 -9.07
N SER A 65 6.52 13.22 -8.72
CA SER A 65 5.37 13.34 -7.81
C SER A 65 4.10 12.80 -8.46
N CYS A 66 3.58 11.68 -7.96
CA CYS A 66 2.35 11.06 -8.45
C CYS A 66 1.13 11.44 -7.61
N TRP A 67 1.34 11.70 -6.32
CA TRP A 67 0.27 12.09 -5.42
C TRP A 67 0.81 12.86 -4.22
N PHE A 68 0.03 13.82 -3.73
CA PHE A 68 0.30 14.44 -2.44
C PHE A 68 -0.98 14.91 -1.77
N GLN A 69 -0.93 15.02 -0.45
CA GLN A 69 -1.98 15.64 0.33
C GLN A 69 -1.41 16.26 1.61
N ILE A 70 -1.97 17.39 2.03
CA ILE A 70 -1.64 18.05 3.29
C ILE A 70 -2.90 18.08 4.15
N SER A 71 -2.83 17.59 5.39
CA SER A 71 -3.95 17.70 6.33
C SER A 71 -3.50 17.75 7.78
N TRP A 72 -3.70 18.88 8.44
CA TRP A 72 -3.38 19.07 9.86
C TRP A 72 -4.23 18.24 10.83
N LEU A 73 -5.34 17.66 10.36
CA LEU A 73 -6.31 16.94 11.20
C LEU A 73 -6.19 15.42 11.11
N LYS A 74 -5.70 14.89 9.98
CA LYS A 74 -5.66 13.44 9.74
C LYS A 74 -4.54 13.03 8.79
N ILE A 75 -3.98 11.85 9.05
CA ILE A 75 -3.19 11.10 8.08
C ILE A 75 -4.11 10.08 7.44
N HIS A 76 -4.17 10.09 6.12
CA HIS A 76 -5.00 9.22 5.32
C HIS A 76 -4.43 7.80 5.32
N SER A 77 -5.25 6.85 5.75
CA SER A 77 -4.97 5.40 5.72
C SER A 77 -5.26 4.77 4.37
N ARG A 78 -5.91 5.48 3.45
CA ARG A 78 -6.13 5.05 2.07
C ARG A 78 -6.10 6.25 1.14
N PHE A 79 -5.47 6.09 0.00
CA PHE A 79 -5.53 7.06 -1.09
C PHE A 79 -5.30 6.37 -2.43
N GLU A 80 -5.82 7.00 -3.48
CA GLU A 80 -5.80 6.51 -4.85
C GLU A 80 -5.29 7.61 -5.78
N PHE A 81 -4.58 7.22 -6.82
CA PHE A 81 -4.06 8.12 -7.85
C PHE A 81 -3.86 7.36 -9.17
N VAL A 82 -3.74 8.10 -10.27
CA VAL A 82 -3.47 7.52 -11.58
C VAL A 82 -1.99 7.69 -11.90
N LEU A 83 -1.34 6.63 -12.38
CA LEU A 83 0.04 6.71 -12.82
C LEU A 83 0.16 7.62 -14.05
N PRO A 84 1.08 8.61 -14.03
CA PRO A 84 1.42 9.40 -15.21
C PRO A 84 1.80 8.51 -16.40
N ASP A 85 1.41 8.88 -17.61
CA ASP A 85 1.69 8.11 -18.85
C ASP A 85 3.20 7.93 -19.13
N THR A 86 4.05 8.70 -18.46
CA THR A 86 5.51 8.59 -18.51
C THR A 86 6.06 7.33 -17.84
N ILE A 87 5.25 6.61 -17.05
CA ILE A 87 5.66 5.38 -16.36
C ILE A 87 5.15 4.19 -17.17
N GLU A 88 6.04 3.37 -17.70
CA GLU A 88 5.63 2.17 -18.43
C GLU A 88 5.12 1.10 -17.46
N ILE A 89 4.07 0.38 -17.88
CA ILE A 89 3.50 -0.75 -17.14
C ILE A 89 3.46 -1.91 -18.13
N ASP A 90 3.92 -3.08 -17.70
CA ASP A 90 3.85 -4.30 -18.50
C ASP A 90 2.39 -4.59 -18.88
N PRO A 91 2.06 -4.68 -20.19
CA PRO A 91 0.70 -4.95 -20.65
C PRO A 91 0.15 -6.33 -20.23
N GLY A 92 1.00 -7.24 -19.75
CA GLY A 92 0.58 -8.52 -19.18
C GLY A 92 0.00 -8.45 -17.77
N TRP A 93 0.09 -7.30 -17.10
CA TRP A 93 -0.38 -7.13 -15.72
C TRP A 93 -1.83 -6.64 -15.65
N GLY A 94 -2.73 -7.54 -15.27
CA GLY A 94 -4.14 -7.20 -15.04
C GLY A 94 -4.81 -6.55 -16.25
N ASP A 95 -5.62 -5.50 -16.00
CA ASP A 95 -6.10 -4.62 -17.05
C ASP A 95 -5.02 -3.59 -17.37
N SER A 96 -4.28 -3.79 -18.46
CA SER A 96 -3.19 -2.91 -18.90
C SER A 96 -3.61 -1.47 -19.17
N SER A 97 -4.91 -1.21 -19.36
CA SER A 97 -5.45 0.14 -19.53
C SER A 97 -5.75 0.82 -18.19
N ASP A 98 -5.85 0.05 -17.11
CA ASP A 98 -6.08 0.56 -15.76
C ASP A 98 -4.76 0.94 -15.10
N ARG A 99 -4.51 2.26 -15.08
CA ARG A 99 -3.33 2.87 -14.46
C ARG A 99 -3.60 3.31 -13.01
N SER A 100 -4.68 2.83 -12.40
CA SER A 100 -5.03 3.18 -11.03
C SER A 100 -4.08 2.52 -10.03
N MET A 101 -3.54 3.34 -9.15
CA MET A 101 -2.81 2.91 -7.97
C MET A 101 -3.59 3.25 -6.71
N ALA A 102 -3.50 2.35 -5.74
CA ALA A 102 -4.00 2.60 -4.39
C ALA A 102 -2.93 2.26 -3.36
N VAL A 103 -2.86 3.04 -2.30
CA VAL A 103 -2.05 2.72 -1.13
C VAL A 103 -2.96 2.64 0.08
N GLU A 104 -2.83 1.56 0.82
CA GLU A 104 -3.50 1.34 2.10
C GLU A 104 -2.46 1.24 3.22
N ILE A 105 -2.74 1.91 4.33
CA ILE A 105 -1.86 1.98 5.48
C ILE A 105 -2.67 1.70 6.74
N ASP A 106 -2.30 0.66 7.46
CA ASP A 106 -2.78 0.45 8.83
C ASP A 106 -1.79 1.09 9.81
N PHE A 107 -2.29 1.98 10.66
CA PHE A 107 -1.50 2.67 11.67
C PHE A 107 -1.83 2.13 13.06
N SER A 108 -0.79 1.95 13.87
CA SER A 108 -0.96 1.86 15.31
C SER A 108 -1.48 3.19 15.89
N ARG A 109 -1.91 3.18 17.15
CA ARG A 109 -2.27 4.40 17.89
C ARG A 109 -1.16 5.46 17.91
N GLY A 110 0.10 5.04 17.83
CA GLY A 110 1.26 5.92 17.77
C GLY A 110 1.71 6.30 16.36
N LEU A 111 0.85 6.10 15.34
CA LEU A 111 1.14 6.36 13.93
C LEU A 111 2.29 5.52 13.31
N LEU A 112 2.77 4.50 14.02
CA LEU A 112 3.64 3.49 13.41
C LEU A 112 2.84 2.70 12.37
N ILE A 113 3.39 2.56 11.17
CA ILE A 113 2.82 1.74 10.10
C ILE A 113 2.93 0.27 10.49
N ARG A 114 1.78 -0.38 10.66
CA ARG A 114 1.63 -1.82 10.94
C ARG A 114 1.39 -2.62 9.66
N ARG A 115 0.71 -2.03 8.68
CA ARG A 115 0.55 -2.62 7.36
C ARG A 115 0.73 -1.57 6.29
N PHE A 116 1.41 -1.91 5.21
CA PHE A 116 1.57 -1.03 4.05
C PHE A 116 1.30 -1.85 2.79
N ARG A 117 0.18 -1.56 2.12
CA ARG A 117 -0.23 -2.27 0.90
C ARG A 117 -0.29 -1.31 -0.28
N ILE A 118 0.22 -1.78 -1.40
CA ILE A 118 0.21 -1.07 -2.67
C ILE A 118 -0.56 -1.93 -3.66
N TRP A 119 -1.48 -1.30 -4.37
CA TRP A 119 -2.26 -1.89 -5.43
C TRP A 119 -1.97 -1.18 -6.75
N LEU A 120 -2.03 -1.94 -7.83
CA LEU A 120 -2.00 -1.46 -9.20
C LEU A 120 -3.04 -2.23 -10.01
N ALA A 121 -3.92 -1.53 -10.74
CA ALA A 121 -4.96 -2.13 -11.56
C ALA A 121 -5.83 -3.14 -10.76
N GLY A 122 -6.13 -2.81 -9.50
CA GLY A 122 -6.89 -3.68 -8.58
C GLY A 122 -6.14 -4.93 -8.07
N GLN A 123 -4.87 -5.12 -8.44
CA GLN A 123 -4.04 -6.25 -7.97
C GLN A 123 -3.02 -5.80 -6.92
N ILE A 124 -2.69 -6.68 -5.98
CA ILE A 124 -1.69 -6.38 -4.94
C ILE A 124 -0.30 -6.44 -5.57
N LEU A 125 0.40 -5.32 -5.53
CA LEU A 125 1.79 -5.22 -5.94
C LEU A 125 2.75 -5.46 -4.78
N TYR A 126 2.37 -5.02 -3.58
CA TYR A 126 3.17 -5.15 -2.36
C TYR A 126 2.27 -5.14 -1.14
N ASP A 127 2.55 -6.01 -0.17
CA ASP A 127 1.85 -6.04 1.12
C ASP A 127 2.82 -6.40 2.24
N GLU A 128 3.11 -5.43 3.10
CA GLU A 128 3.96 -5.59 4.27
C GLU A 128 3.13 -5.56 5.54
N ILE A 129 3.36 -6.52 6.44
CA ILE A 129 2.76 -6.60 7.77
C ILE A 129 3.87 -6.63 8.84
N ARG A 130 3.76 -5.76 9.85
CA ARG A 130 4.72 -5.57 10.95
C ARG A 130 4.15 -5.71 12.35
#